data_AF-A0ABD0QDF3-F1
#
_entry.id   AF-A0ABD0QDF3-F1
#
_cell.length_a   1.000
_cell.length_b   1.000
_cell.length_c   1.000
_cell.angle_alpha   90.00
_cell.angle_beta   90.00
_cell.angle_gamma   90.00
#
_symmetry.space_group_name_H-M   'P 1'
#
loop_
_entity.id
_entity.type
_entity.pdbx_description
1 polymer ?
#
loop_
_entity_poly.entity_id
_entity_poly.type
_entity_poly.pdbx_seq_one_letter_code
_entity_poly.pdbx_strand_id
1 'polypeptide(L)'
;IDKSGLPGKFKAWIYQHGVLPRLLWPLSVYEVPTSTVEALEKSISQFLRRWLGLPRSLSSIALYGHSTKLHLPLSGLSEEFKVTRSREVLMYRDSRDIKVTAAGILVKTRRKWQAQEAVTKAEVRLRHKTLVGSVATGRAGFGCFPRPRYDLAHGKERRRLIQDKIRAEVEEERYTKMAGMSKQGAWTRWEQVDPRRITWAELWKAEPFRIKFLVQSVYDVLPSPANLHIWGLADTPECKLCQKRGKLESSRGGA
;
A
#
# COMPACT_ATOMS: atom_id res chain seq x y z
N ILE A 1 9.76 19.43 8.44
CA ILE A 1 8.35 19.34 7.96
C ILE A 1 7.37 19.32 9.11
N ASP A 2 7.50 18.44 10.10
CA ASP A 2 6.51 18.34 11.19
C ASP A 2 6.28 19.69 11.92
N LYS A 3 7.37 20.39 12.25
CA LYS A 3 7.37 21.71 12.90
C LYS A 3 6.90 22.88 12.02
N SER A 4 6.60 22.67 10.73
CA SER A 4 6.12 23.79 9.89
C SER A 4 4.66 24.12 10.17
N GLY A 5 4.26 25.38 9.98
CA GLY A 5 2.86 25.83 10.08
C GLY A 5 1.96 25.34 8.94
N LEU A 6 2.45 24.47 8.06
CA LEU A 6 1.68 24.00 6.90
C LEU A 6 0.51 23.09 7.32
N PRO A 7 -0.65 23.19 6.66
CA PRO A 7 -1.70 22.19 6.74
C PRO A 7 -1.17 20.78 6.47
N GLY A 8 -1.66 19.79 7.23
CA GLY A 8 -1.10 18.44 7.21
C GLY A 8 -1.21 17.72 5.85
N LYS A 9 -2.23 18.02 5.04
CA LYS A 9 -2.34 17.53 3.65
C LYS A 9 -1.16 17.95 2.76
N PHE A 10 -0.64 19.16 2.96
CA PHE A 10 0.55 19.64 2.24
C PHE A 10 1.83 19.01 2.78
N LYS A 11 1.92 18.77 4.10
CA LYS A 11 3.04 18.01 4.68
C LYS A 11 3.13 16.59 4.11
N ALA A 12 1.98 15.91 3.98
CA ALA A 12 1.91 14.58 3.36
C ALA A 12 2.33 14.61 1.89
N TRP A 13 1.94 15.65 1.15
CA TRP A 13 2.36 15.84 -0.25
C TRP A 13 3.87 16.05 -0.38
N ILE A 14 4.45 16.93 0.44
CA ILE A 14 5.90 17.18 0.47
C ILE A 14 6.65 15.90 0.83
N TYR A 15 6.11 15.09 1.74
CA TYR A 15 6.68 13.78 2.02
C TYR A 15 6.69 12.90 0.77
N GLN A 16 5.54 12.72 0.11
CA GLN A 16 5.41 11.80 -1.02
C GLN A 16 6.31 12.20 -2.20
N HIS A 17 6.36 13.47 -2.55
CA HIS A 17 7.04 13.94 -3.78
C HIS A 17 8.43 14.54 -3.54
N GLY A 18 8.74 14.92 -2.30
CA GLY A 18 10.02 15.53 -1.96
C GLY A 18 10.91 14.62 -1.10
N VAL A 19 10.40 14.19 0.05
CA VAL A 19 11.19 13.44 1.05
C VAL A 19 11.41 12.00 0.63
N LEU A 20 10.35 11.31 0.18
CA LEU A 20 10.42 9.89 -0.16
C LEU A 20 11.47 9.60 -1.24
N PRO A 21 11.53 10.33 -2.38
CA PRO A 21 12.62 10.16 -3.35
C PRO A 21 14.01 10.44 -2.77
N ARG A 22 14.14 11.47 -1.92
CA ARG A 22 15.41 11.82 -1.25
C ARG A 22 15.86 10.77 -0.24
N LEU A 23 14.94 10.07 0.42
CA LEU A 23 15.24 8.97 1.33
C LEU A 23 15.62 7.70 0.57
N LEU A 24 14.99 7.44 -0.58
CA LEU A 24 15.28 6.24 -1.38
C LEU A 24 16.71 6.24 -1.94
N TRP A 25 17.27 7.41 -2.26
CA TRP A 25 18.64 7.52 -2.76
C TRP A 25 19.70 6.90 -1.82
N PRO A 26 19.88 7.38 -0.57
CA PRO A 26 20.84 6.77 0.35
C PRO A 26 20.51 5.31 0.67
N LEU A 27 19.22 4.95 0.74
CA LEU A 27 18.81 3.56 0.93
C LEU A 27 19.21 2.63 -0.23
N SER A 28 19.41 3.18 -1.43
CA SER A 28 19.87 2.44 -2.61
C SER A 28 21.39 2.32 -2.61
N VAL A 29 22.10 3.36 -2.17
CA VAL A 29 23.58 3.36 -2.16
C VAL A 29 24.15 2.44 -1.07
N TYR A 30 23.59 2.46 0.15
CA TYR A 30 24.14 1.73 1.29
C TYR A 30 23.46 0.39 1.52
N GLU A 31 24.19 -0.62 2.00
CA GLU A 31 23.64 -1.93 2.38
C GLU A 31 22.74 -1.84 3.64
N VAL A 32 21.48 -1.43 3.46
CA VAL A 32 20.52 -1.25 4.55
C VAL A 32 19.62 -2.50 4.70
N PRO A 33 19.46 -3.07 5.91
CA PRO A 33 18.54 -4.16 6.13
C PRO A 33 17.08 -3.69 6.06
N THR A 34 16.19 -4.56 5.58
CA THR A 34 14.74 -4.27 5.48
C THR A 34 14.09 -3.96 6.83
N SER A 35 14.61 -4.50 7.94
CA SER A 35 14.13 -4.18 9.29
C SER A 35 14.30 -2.70 9.65
N THR A 36 15.42 -2.07 9.24
CA THR A 36 15.65 -0.64 9.45
C THR A 36 14.70 0.20 8.62
N VAL A 37 14.44 -0.21 7.37
CA VAL A 37 13.47 0.45 6.49
C VAL A 37 12.06 0.38 7.07
N GLU A 38 11.65 -0.78 7.60
CA GLU A 38 10.36 -0.96 8.27
C GLU A 38 10.25 -0.13 9.56
N ALA A 39 11.32 -0.02 10.35
CA ALA A 39 11.34 0.83 11.53
C ALA A 39 11.18 2.31 11.14
N LEU A 40 11.83 2.74 10.07
CA LEU A 40 11.67 4.08 9.52
C LEU A 40 10.25 4.32 8.99
N GLU A 41 9.67 3.36 8.27
CA GLU A 41 8.29 3.42 7.81
C GLU A 41 7.29 3.54 8.98
N LYS A 42 7.52 2.87 10.10
CA LYS A 42 6.69 3.01 11.30
C LYS A 42 6.70 4.45 11.83
N SER A 43 7.86 5.09 11.89
CA SER A 43 7.99 6.50 12.30
C SER A 43 7.27 7.42 11.31
N ILE A 44 7.51 7.24 10.01
CA ILE A 44 6.82 7.98 8.94
C ILE A 44 5.30 7.83 9.05
N SER A 45 4.81 6.61 9.27
CA SER A 45 3.37 6.33 9.40
C SER A 45 2.75 7.07 10.60
N GLN A 46 3.50 7.28 11.69
CA GLN A 46 3.02 8.09 12.82
C GLN A 46 2.85 9.56 12.42
N PHE A 47 3.80 10.13 11.70
CA PHE A 47 3.71 11.49 11.18
C PHE A 47 2.57 11.65 10.17
N LEU A 48 2.43 10.73 9.23
CA LEU A 48 1.35 10.75 8.23
C LEU A 48 -0.03 10.69 8.87
N ARG A 49 -0.23 9.80 9.86
CA ARG A 49 -1.50 9.75 10.61
C ARG A 49 -1.77 11.07 11.33
N ARG A 50 -0.76 11.64 12.00
CA ARG A 50 -0.88 12.92 12.70
C ARG A 50 -1.24 14.06 11.74
N TRP A 51 -0.57 14.15 10.60
CA TRP A 51 -0.81 15.21 9.62
C TRP A 51 -2.18 15.10 8.96
N LEU A 52 -2.66 13.89 8.70
CA LEU A 52 -3.98 13.65 8.10
C LEU A 52 -5.12 13.63 9.15
N GLY A 53 -4.82 13.82 10.43
CA GLY A 53 -5.81 13.77 11.52
C GLY A 53 -6.39 12.37 11.76
N LEU A 54 -5.69 11.32 11.32
CA LEU A 54 -6.11 9.93 11.42
C LEU A 54 -5.75 9.34 12.80
N PRO A 55 -6.55 8.39 13.32
CA PRO A 55 -6.30 7.77 14.61
C PRO A 55 -5.02 6.93 14.61
N ARG A 56 -4.31 6.91 15.74
CA ARG A 56 -3.06 6.13 15.90
C ARG A 56 -3.25 4.63 15.71
N SER A 57 -4.44 4.12 16.00
CA SER A 57 -4.83 2.72 15.86
C SER A 57 -5.02 2.27 14.40
N LEU A 58 -5.09 3.20 13.44
CA LEU A 58 -5.24 2.86 12.02
C LEU A 58 -4.02 2.08 11.51
N SER A 59 -4.25 0.94 10.86
CA SER A 59 -3.20 0.14 10.23
C SER A 59 -2.43 0.95 9.18
N SER A 60 -1.11 0.72 9.05
CA SER A 60 -0.32 1.34 7.96
C SER A 60 -0.77 0.83 6.58
N ILE A 61 -1.39 -0.35 6.52
CA ILE A 61 -1.93 -0.91 5.28
C ILE A 61 -3.06 -0.03 4.73
N ALA A 62 -3.86 0.59 5.60
CA ALA A 62 -4.88 1.54 5.19
C ALA A 62 -4.30 2.84 4.59
N LEU A 63 -3.03 3.15 4.90
CA LEU A 63 -2.33 4.33 4.38
C LEU A 63 -1.72 4.07 3.00
N TYR A 64 -1.09 2.90 2.82
CA TYR A 64 -0.25 2.61 1.65
C TYR A 64 -0.87 1.59 0.69
N GLY A 65 -1.96 0.92 1.07
CA GLY A 65 -2.57 -0.16 0.29
C GLY A 65 -3.19 0.34 -1.01
N HIS A 66 -2.86 -0.34 -2.10
CA HIS A 66 -3.41 -0.14 -3.44
C HIS A 66 -4.47 -1.18 -3.83
N SER A 67 -4.68 -2.22 -3.02
CA SER A 67 -5.74 -3.22 -3.17
C SER A 67 -6.91 -3.04 -2.19
N THR A 68 -6.95 -1.93 -1.45
CA THR A 68 -7.97 -1.65 -0.43
C THR A 68 -9.26 -1.09 -1.05
N LYS A 69 -10.37 -1.00 -0.31
CA LYS A 69 -11.57 -0.30 -0.85
C LYS A 69 -11.38 1.22 -0.92
N LEU A 70 -10.41 1.76 -0.19
CA LEU A 70 -10.11 3.19 -0.17
C LEU A 70 -8.59 3.41 -0.33
N HIS A 71 -8.20 3.90 -1.50
CA HIS A 71 -6.80 4.15 -1.81
C HIS A 71 -6.44 5.59 -1.48
N LEU A 72 -5.43 5.77 -0.63
CA LEU A 72 -4.79 7.06 -0.41
C LEU A 72 -3.62 7.23 -1.39
N PRO A 73 -3.27 8.46 -1.78
CA PRO A 73 -2.20 8.71 -2.75
C PRO A 73 -0.82 8.70 -2.06
N LEU A 74 -0.56 7.69 -1.22
CA LEU A 74 0.67 7.54 -0.43
C LEU A 74 1.35 6.21 -0.74
N SER A 75 2.67 6.24 -0.91
CA SER A 75 3.48 5.03 -1.10
C SER A 75 4.19 4.64 0.19
N GLY A 76 4.26 3.33 0.45
CA GLY A 76 5.03 2.78 1.56
C GLY A 76 6.53 2.83 1.28
N LEU A 77 7.35 3.19 2.27
CA LEU A 77 8.80 3.25 2.12
C LEU A 77 9.40 1.86 1.83
N SER A 78 8.91 0.82 2.52
CA SER A 78 9.34 -0.56 2.34
C SER A 78 9.04 -1.10 0.94
N GLU A 79 7.90 -0.71 0.38
CA GLU A 79 7.52 -1.06 -0.99
C GLU A 79 8.45 -0.41 -2.01
N GLU A 80 8.60 0.92 -1.94
CA GLU A 80 9.48 1.64 -2.86
C GLU A 80 10.94 1.21 -2.70
N PHE A 81 11.38 0.85 -1.49
CA PHE A 81 12.69 0.25 -1.25
C PHE A 81 12.85 -1.08 -1.98
N LYS A 82 11.89 -2.02 -1.83
CA LYS A 82 11.90 -3.31 -2.53
C LYS A 82 11.92 -3.12 -4.05
N VAL A 83 11.11 -2.20 -4.58
CA VAL A 83 11.06 -1.89 -6.01
C VAL A 83 12.38 -1.28 -6.50
N THR A 84 12.95 -0.34 -5.74
CA THR A 84 14.21 0.33 -6.11
C THR A 84 15.38 -0.64 -6.13
N ARG A 85 15.48 -1.52 -5.12
CA ARG A 85 16.49 -2.59 -5.09
C ARG A 85 16.33 -3.61 -6.21
N SER A 86 15.10 -3.97 -6.54
CA SER A 86 14.82 -4.86 -7.66
C SER A 86 15.15 -4.20 -9.00
N ARG A 87 14.93 -2.89 -9.12
CA ARG A 87 15.33 -2.11 -10.30
C ARG A 87 16.85 -2.08 -10.44
N GLU A 88 17.59 -1.90 -9.34
CA GLU A 88 19.05 -1.93 -9.32
C GLU A 88 19.60 -3.27 -9.82
N VAL A 89 19.03 -4.39 -9.35
CA VAL A 89 19.36 -5.74 -9.86
C VAL A 89 19.18 -5.82 -11.37
N LEU A 90 18.04 -5.36 -11.88
CA LEU A 90 17.75 -5.37 -13.31
C LEU A 90 18.67 -4.42 -14.10
N MET A 91 19.15 -3.33 -13.50
CA MET A 91 20.08 -2.41 -14.15
C MET A 91 21.47 -3.03 -14.31
N TYR A 92 21.96 -3.77 -13.32
CA TYR A 92 23.24 -4.47 -13.43
C TYR A 92 23.17 -5.65 -14.40
N ARG A 93 22.11 -6.47 -14.30
CA ARG A 93 21.94 -7.66 -15.14
C ARG A 93 21.67 -7.32 -16.61
N ASP A 94 20.78 -6.36 -16.86
CA ASP A 94 20.37 -5.97 -18.22
C ASP A 94 21.18 -4.76 -18.73
N SER A 95 22.40 -4.55 -18.21
CA SER A 95 23.28 -3.46 -18.63
C SER A 95 23.74 -3.66 -20.08
N ARG A 96 23.92 -2.56 -20.81
CA ARG A 96 24.52 -2.57 -22.15
C ARG A 96 26.03 -2.82 -22.08
N ASP A 97 26.65 -2.43 -20.96
CA ASP A 97 28.08 -2.56 -20.76
C ASP A 97 28.43 -3.98 -20.33
N ILE A 98 29.11 -4.71 -21.21
CA ILE A 98 29.50 -6.12 -21.00
C ILE A 98 30.30 -6.27 -19.70
N LYS A 99 31.16 -5.30 -19.36
CA LYS A 99 31.94 -5.32 -18.10
C LYS A 99 31.05 -5.33 -16.85
N VAL A 100 29.94 -4.58 -16.87
CA VAL A 100 28.99 -4.52 -15.75
C VAL A 100 28.23 -5.84 -15.63
N THR A 101 27.77 -6.38 -16.75
CA THR A 101 27.06 -7.65 -16.79
C THR A 101 27.97 -8.82 -16.37
N ALA A 102 29.23 -8.82 -16.84
CA ALA A 102 30.23 -9.83 -16.51
C ALA A 102 30.70 -9.76 -15.05
N ALA A 103 30.64 -8.59 -14.41
CA ALA A 103 31.06 -8.42 -13.01
C ALA A 103 30.14 -9.15 -12.01
N GLY A 104 28.95 -9.60 -12.42
CA GLY A 104 28.06 -10.39 -11.56
C GLY A 104 27.68 -9.67 -10.27
N ILE A 105 27.50 -8.35 -10.33
CA ILE A 105 27.29 -7.50 -9.14
C ILE A 105 26.03 -7.94 -8.40
N LEU A 106 26.19 -8.36 -7.15
CA LEU A 106 25.09 -8.73 -6.28
C LEU A 106 24.61 -7.53 -5.48
N VAL A 107 23.33 -7.19 -5.64
CA VAL A 107 22.66 -6.17 -4.82
C VAL A 107 22.44 -6.74 -3.42
N LYS A 108 23.37 -6.43 -2.51
CA LYS A 108 23.33 -6.96 -1.15
C LYS A 108 22.15 -6.39 -0.39
N THR A 109 21.18 -7.27 -0.16
CA THR A 109 20.04 -7.06 0.72
C THR A 109 20.19 -8.10 1.84
N ARG A 110 20.11 -7.66 3.11
CA ARG A 110 20.36 -8.57 4.25
C ARG A 110 19.34 -9.71 4.31
N ARG A 111 19.61 -10.71 5.15
CA ARG A 111 18.90 -12.01 5.29
C ARG A 111 17.38 -12.03 5.18
N LYS A 112 16.66 -11.00 5.65
CA LYS A 112 15.17 -11.00 5.70
C LYS A 112 14.50 -10.97 4.32
N TRP A 113 15.13 -10.35 3.33
CA TRP A 113 14.58 -10.24 1.98
C TRP A 113 15.70 -10.04 0.98
N GLN A 114 15.71 -10.82 -0.10
CA GLN A 114 16.72 -10.73 -1.15
C GLN A 114 16.13 -10.20 -2.46
N ALA A 115 16.74 -9.15 -3.00
CA ALA A 115 16.29 -8.54 -4.25
C ALA A 115 16.43 -9.49 -5.45
N GLN A 116 17.50 -10.27 -5.51
CA GLN A 116 17.74 -11.21 -6.62
C GLN A 116 16.68 -12.31 -6.65
N GLU A 117 16.40 -12.92 -5.51
CA GLU A 117 15.36 -13.95 -5.37
C GLU A 117 13.98 -13.38 -5.71
N ALA A 118 13.67 -12.17 -5.26
CA ALA A 118 12.40 -11.50 -5.55
C ALA A 118 12.22 -11.25 -7.05
N VAL A 119 13.27 -10.82 -7.76
CA VAL A 119 13.25 -10.64 -9.23
C VAL A 119 13.02 -11.99 -9.92
N THR A 120 13.79 -13.03 -9.57
CA THR A 120 13.63 -14.36 -10.16
C THR A 120 12.22 -14.92 -9.92
N LYS A 121 11.70 -14.82 -8.70
CA LYS A 121 10.33 -15.23 -8.36
C LYS A 121 9.28 -14.45 -9.15
N ALA A 122 9.44 -13.14 -9.29
CA ALA A 122 8.54 -12.30 -10.09
C ALA A 122 8.56 -12.70 -11.57
N GLU A 123 9.74 -13.00 -12.14
CA GLU A 123 9.85 -13.51 -13.51
C GLU A 123 9.14 -14.85 -13.69
N VAL A 124 9.34 -15.80 -12.79
CA VAL A 124 8.69 -17.12 -12.86
C VAL A 124 7.16 -16.95 -12.81
N ARG A 125 6.65 -16.10 -11.92
CA ARG A 125 5.22 -15.80 -11.84
C ARG A 125 4.68 -15.12 -13.11
N LEU A 126 5.47 -14.25 -13.75
CA LEU A 126 5.09 -13.62 -15.01
C LEU A 126 5.07 -14.63 -16.16
N ARG A 127 6.07 -15.52 -16.26
CA ARG A 127 6.09 -16.60 -17.26
C ARG A 127 4.92 -17.56 -17.06
N HIS A 128 4.64 -17.94 -15.82
CA HIS A 128 3.46 -18.76 -15.49
C HIS A 128 2.16 -18.06 -15.90
N LYS A 129 2.03 -16.76 -15.64
CA LYS A 129 0.85 -15.98 -16.05
C LYS A 129 0.70 -15.90 -17.58
N THR A 130 1.79 -15.81 -18.32
CA THR A 130 1.79 -15.91 -19.79
C THR A 130 1.33 -17.29 -20.25
N LEU A 131 1.83 -18.37 -19.64
CA LEU A 131 1.49 -19.74 -19.99
C LEU A 131 0.00 -20.05 -19.76
N VAL A 132 -0.54 -19.64 -18.62
CA VAL A 132 -1.98 -19.78 -18.29
C VAL A 132 -2.85 -18.99 -19.27
N GLY A 133 -2.30 -17.93 -19.87
CA GLY A 133 -3.01 -17.12 -20.85
C GLY A 133 -4.18 -16.32 -20.26
N SER A 134 -5.11 -15.97 -21.14
CA SER A 134 -6.32 -15.23 -20.80
C SER A 134 -7.41 -16.19 -20.32
N VAL A 135 -7.74 -16.11 -19.03
CA VAL A 135 -8.90 -16.83 -18.47
C VAL A 135 -10.14 -15.96 -18.66
N ALA A 136 -11.26 -16.57 -19.03
CA ALA A 136 -12.55 -15.88 -19.11
C ALA A 136 -12.91 -15.30 -17.72
N THR A 137 -13.19 -14.01 -17.67
CA THR A 137 -13.62 -13.33 -16.44
C THR A 137 -15.08 -12.92 -16.57
N GLY A 138 -15.95 -13.55 -15.77
CA GLY A 138 -17.39 -13.32 -15.81
C GLY A 138 -18.00 -13.72 -17.15
N ARG A 139 -19.00 -12.95 -17.60
CA ARG A 139 -19.71 -13.18 -18.88
C ARG A 139 -19.07 -12.48 -20.09
N ALA A 140 -17.96 -11.78 -19.89
CA ALA A 140 -17.32 -10.99 -20.94
C ALA A 140 -16.65 -11.86 -22.03
N GLY A 141 -16.42 -13.15 -21.79
CA GLY A 141 -15.76 -14.04 -22.75
C GLY A 141 -14.24 -13.86 -22.80
N PHE A 142 -13.59 -14.59 -23.72
CA PHE A 142 -12.14 -14.53 -23.92
C PHE A 142 -11.73 -13.26 -24.69
N GLY A 143 -10.61 -12.64 -24.29
CA GLY A 143 -10.02 -11.52 -25.04
C GLY A 143 -10.48 -10.11 -24.65
N CYS A 144 -11.56 -9.96 -23.88
CA CYS A 144 -12.04 -8.64 -23.44
C CYS A 144 -11.10 -7.90 -22.48
N PHE A 145 -10.17 -8.61 -21.84
CA PHE A 145 -9.21 -8.04 -20.92
C PHE A 145 -7.78 -8.36 -21.37
N PRO A 146 -7.18 -7.53 -22.25
CA PRO A 146 -5.81 -7.73 -22.68
C PRO A 146 -4.87 -7.69 -21.48
N ARG A 147 -4.05 -8.74 -21.34
CA ARG A 147 -3.04 -8.84 -20.28
C ARG A 147 -1.67 -8.48 -20.85
N PRO A 148 -0.80 -7.83 -20.06
CA PRO A 148 0.58 -7.62 -20.47
C PRO A 148 1.28 -8.95 -20.71
N ARG A 149 1.88 -9.11 -21.89
CA ARG A 149 2.57 -10.32 -22.33
C ARG A 149 4.06 -10.21 -22.03
N TYR A 150 4.51 -10.90 -20.99
CA TYR A 150 5.90 -10.87 -20.54
C TYR A 150 6.87 -11.46 -21.59
N ASP A 151 6.39 -12.43 -22.36
CA ASP A 151 7.07 -13.07 -23.50
C ASP A 151 7.41 -12.10 -24.64
N LEU A 152 6.56 -11.10 -24.87
CA LEU A 152 6.75 -10.09 -25.93
C LEU A 152 7.41 -8.80 -25.41
N ALA A 153 7.50 -8.63 -24.09
CA ALA A 153 8.01 -7.43 -23.48
C ALA A 153 9.55 -7.38 -23.50
N HIS A 154 10.11 -6.26 -23.95
CA HIS A 154 11.56 -6.06 -24.01
C HIS A 154 12.02 -4.80 -23.26
N GLY A 155 13.29 -4.79 -22.87
CA GLY A 155 13.98 -3.63 -22.31
C GLY A 155 13.24 -2.96 -21.13
N LYS A 156 12.78 -1.71 -21.34
CA LYS A 156 12.10 -0.92 -20.30
C LYS A 156 10.76 -1.52 -19.89
N GLU A 157 10.00 -2.06 -20.84
CA GLU A 157 8.68 -2.63 -20.58
C GLU A 157 8.80 -3.89 -19.72
N ARG A 158 9.72 -4.79 -20.07
CA ARG A 158 10.00 -6.00 -19.29
C ARG A 158 10.35 -5.68 -17.84
N ARG A 159 11.24 -4.69 -17.64
CA ARG A 159 11.63 -4.24 -16.28
C ARG A 159 10.46 -3.65 -15.51
N ARG A 160 9.56 -2.92 -16.19
CA ARG A 160 8.34 -2.39 -15.57
C ARG A 160 7.41 -3.51 -15.12
N LEU A 161 7.19 -4.54 -15.94
CA LEU A 161 6.35 -5.69 -15.57
C LEU A 161 6.87 -6.42 -14.34
N ILE A 162 8.19 -6.59 -14.22
CA ILE A 162 8.82 -7.19 -13.04
C ILE A 162 8.59 -6.32 -11.80
N GLN A 163 8.82 -5.00 -11.90
CA GLN A 163 8.60 -4.06 -10.79
C GLN A 163 7.13 -4.04 -10.35
N ASP A 164 6.19 -4.00 -11.30
CA ASP A 164 4.76 -4.03 -11.02
C ASP A 164 4.35 -5.37 -10.39
N LYS A 165 4.96 -6.49 -10.79
CA LYS A 165 4.71 -7.78 -10.14
C LYS A 165 5.23 -7.80 -8.70
N ILE A 166 6.38 -7.20 -8.43
CA ILE A 166 6.93 -7.08 -7.06
C ILE A 166 6.03 -6.20 -6.18
N ARG A 167 5.52 -5.07 -6.70
CA ARG A 167 4.50 -4.28 -5.99
C ARG A 167 3.26 -5.12 -5.69
N ALA A 168 2.78 -5.90 -6.65
CA ALA A 168 1.65 -6.79 -6.44
C ALA A 168 1.93 -7.86 -5.36
N GLU A 169 3.15 -8.37 -5.22
CA GLU A 169 3.48 -9.29 -4.11
C GLU A 169 3.41 -8.60 -2.74
N VAL A 170 3.88 -7.35 -2.66
CA VAL A 170 3.78 -6.56 -1.43
C VAL A 170 2.31 -6.29 -1.09
N GLU A 171 1.47 -6.02 -2.09
CA GLU A 171 0.03 -5.88 -1.92
C GLU A 171 -0.65 -7.19 -1.51
N GLU A 172 -0.25 -8.34 -2.08
CA GLU A 172 -0.72 -9.67 -1.66
C GLU A 172 -0.45 -9.89 -0.15
N GLU A 173 0.77 -9.59 0.34
CA GLU A 173 1.12 -9.68 1.76
C GLU A 173 0.28 -8.75 2.65
N ARG A 174 0.01 -7.52 2.17
CA ARG A 174 -0.85 -6.54 2.85
C ARG A 174 -2.29 -7.05 2.93
N TYR A 175 -2.81 -7.60 1.84
CA TYR A 175 -4.17 -8.14 1.77
C TYR A 175 -4.35 -9.31 2.76
N THR A 176 -3.41 -10.27 2.79
CA THR A 176 -3.46 -11.39 3.74
C THR A 176 -3.51 -10.90 5.20
N LYS A 177 -2.70 -9.90 5.56
CA LYS A 177 -2.74 -9.30 6.90
C LYS A 177 -4.07 -8.63 7.20
N MET A 178 -4.64 -7.90 6.25
CA MET A 178 -5.93 -7.23 6.43
C MET A 178 -7.08 -8.23 6.56
N ALA A 179 -7.08 -9.32 5.80
CA ALA A 179 -8.09 -10.37 5.93
C ALA A 179 -8.11 -10.97 7.35
N GLY A 180 -6.96 -11.02 8.04
CA GLY A 180 -6.86 -11.43 9.44
C GLY A 180 -7.31 -10.38 10.47
N MET A 181 -7.50 -9.11 10.08
CA MET A 181 -7.96 -8.05 10.97
C MET A 181 -9.48 -8.02 11.04
N SER A 182 -10.08 -8.57 12.10
CA SER A 182 -11.55 -8.67 12.24
C SER A 182 -12.30 -7.34 12.09
N LYS A 183 -11.72 -6.25 12.59
CA LYS A 183 -12.27 -4.89 12.56
C LYS A 183 -11.88 -4.14 11.28
N GLN A 184 -10.63 -3.69 11.22
CA GLN A 184 -10.14 -2.87 10.11
C GLN A 184 -10.07 -3.63 8.77
N GLY A 185 -10.17 -4.96 8.78
CA GLY A 185 -10.26 -5.80 7.60
C GLY A 185 -11.68 -6.11 7.16
N ALA A 186 -12.73 -5.61 7.83
CA ALA A 186 -14.12 -5.92 7.49
C ALA A 186 -14.47 -5.61 6.02
N TRP A 187 -13.84 -4.57 5.43
CA TRP A 187 -13.99 -4.22 4.03
C TRP A 187 -13.57 -5.32 3.04
N THR A 188 -12.74 -6.29 3.47
CA THR A 188 -12.36 -7.46 2.64
C THR A 188 -13.55 -8.34 2.30
N ARG A 189 -14.62 -8.28 3.09
CA ARG A 189 -15.88 -9.02 2.86
C ARG A 189 -16.89 -8.23 2.03
N TRP A 190 -16.59 -6.98 1.66
CA TRP A 190 -17.50 -6.15 0.89
C TRP A 190 -17.49 -6.56 -0.59
N GLU A 191 -18.53 -7.28 -0.98
CA GLU A 191 -18.81 -7.64 -2.37
C GLU A 191 -19.43 -6.47 -3.13
N GLN A 192 -19.19 -6.38 -4.43
CA GLN A 192 -19.80 -5.39 -5.34
C GLN A 192 -19.53 -3.91 -5.03
N VAL A 193 -18.61 -3.61 -4.12
CA VAL A 193 -18.16 -2.25 -3.84
C VAL A 193 -16.90 -1.94 -4.66
N ASP A 194 -17.00 -0.95 -5.54
CA ASP A 194 -15.86 -0.45 -6.30
C ASP A 194 -14.84 0.26 -5.40
N PRO A 195 -13.53 0.00 -5.60
CA PRO A 195 -12.49 0.68 -4.84
C PRO A 195 -12.45 2.17 -5.18
N ARG A 196 -12.54 3.02 -4.16
CA ARG A 196 -12.45 4.47 -4.30
C ARG A 196 -10.99 4.92 -4.22
N ARG A 197 -10.53 5.64 -5.24
CA ARG A 197 -9.19 6.24 -5.29
C ARG A 197 -9.26 7.71 -4.94
N ILE A 198 -8.58 8.14 -3.87
CA ILE A 198 -8.44 9.55 -3.53
C ILE A 198 -7.22 10.11 -4.27
N THR A 199 -7.44 11.07 -5.16
CA THR A 199 -6.35 11.79 -5.83
C THR A 199 -5.76 12.89 -4.95
N TRP A 200 -4.56 13.38 -5.26
CA TRP A 200 -4.00 14.55 -4.57
C TRP A 200 -4.88 15.80 -4.69
N ALA A 201 -5.51 16.00 -5.86
CA ALA A 201 -6.42 17.12 -6.08
C ALA A 201 -7.66 17.03 -5.17
N GLU A 202 -8.25 15.84 -5.03
CA GLU A 202 -9.34 15.61 -4.08
C GLU A 202 -8.89 15.81 -2.64
N LEU A 203 -7.72 15.28 -2.26
CA LEU A 203 -7.18 15.41 -0.91
C LEU A 203 -6.89 16.88 -0.55
N TRP A 204 -6.46 17.69 -1.52
CA TRP A 204 -6.24 19.12 -1.37
C TRP A 204 -7.52 19.93 -1.25
N LYS A 205 -8.54 19.61 -2.05
CA LYS A 205 -9.83 20.30 -2.03
C LYS A 205 -10.70 19.88 -0.85
N ALA A 206 -10.51 18.66 -0.34
CA ALA A 206 -11.33 18.14 0.74
C ALA A 206 -11.08 18.89 2.05
N GLU A 207 -12.17 19.11 2.78
CA GLU A 207 -12.10 19.52 4.17
C GLU A 207 -11.43 18.43 5.01
N PRO A 208 -10.59 18.80 6.01
CA PRO A 208 -9.88 17.83 6.84
C PRO A 208 -10.80 16.78 7.48
N PHE A 209 -11.98 17.20 7.94
CA PHE A 209 -12.95 16.31 8.58
C PHE A 209 -13.53 15.27 7.62
N ARG A 210 -13.73 15.63 6.35
CA ARG A 210 -14.31 14.72 5.34
C ARG A 210 -13.40 13.53 5.08
N ILE A 211 -12.10 13.77 4.91
CA ILE A 211 -11.12 12.70 4.66
C ILE A 211 -10.96 11.83 5.91
N LYS A 212 -10.85 12.47 7.08
CA LYS A 212 -10.77 11.78 8.36
C LYS A 212 -11.98 10.86 8.56
N PHE A 213 -13.19 11.38 8.39
CA PHE A 213 -14.43 10.61 8.51
C PHE A 213 -14.48 9.47 7.50
N LEU A 214 -14.14 9.73 6.23
CA LEU A 214 -14.15 8.72 5.18
C LEU A 214 -13.21 7.55 5.52
N VAL A 215 -11.95 7.83 5.88
CA VAL A 215 -10.99 6.80 6.26
C VAL A 215 -11.47 6.05 7.51
N GLN A 216 -11.89 6.75 8.56
CA GLN A 216 -12.35 6.11 9.79
C GLN A 216 -13.60 5.25 9.59
N SER A 217 -14.48 5.62 8.65
CA SER A 217 -15.68 4.85 8.33
C SER A 217 -15.36 3.53 7.62
N VAL A 218 -14.43 3.54 6.65
CA VAL A 218 -14.03 2.33 5.91
C VAL A 218 -13.34 1.30 6.79
N TYR A 219 -12.54 1.76 7.76
CA TYR A 219 -11.74 0.88 8.61
C TYR A 219 -12.34 0.67 10.02
N ASP A 220 -13.59 1.07 10.28
CA ASP A 220 -14.26 0.98 11.60
C ASP A 220 -13.41 1.53 12.77
N VAL A 221 -12.92 2.76 12.61
CA VAL A 221 -12.12 3.48 13.64
C VAL A 221 -12.75 4.82 14.03
N LEU A 222 -14.06 4.97 13.80
CA LEU A 222 -14.84 6.08 14.35
C LEU A 222 -15.10 5.88 15.85
N PRO A 223 -15.31 6.96 16.63
CA PRO A 223 -15.67 6.89 18.04
C PRO A 223 -17.14 6.43 18.24
N SER A 224 -17.47 5.25 17.75
CA SER A 224 -18.75 4.59 18.02
C SER A 224 -18.77 4.09 19.47
N PRO A 225 -19.94 3.93 20.13
CA PRO A 225 -20.02 3.39 21.49
C PRO A 225 -19.25 2.06 21.64
N ALA A 226 -19.35 1.18 20.64
CA ALA A 226 -18.60 -0.07 20.64
C ALA A 226 -17.07 0.13 20.56
N ASN A 227 -16.59 1.12 19.82
CA ASN A 227 -15.16 1.42 19.72
C ASN A 227 -14.66 2.16 20.96
N LEU A 228 -15.43 3.09 21.51
CA LEU A 228 -15.10 3.79 22.76
C LEU A 228 -14.97 2.83 23.93
N HIS A 229 -15.86 1.84 24.04
CA HIS A 229 -15.77 0.78 25.04
C HIS A 229 -14.49 -0.06 24.89
N ILE A 230 -14.15 -0.46 23.65
CA ILE A 230 -12.90 -1.19 23.36
C ILE A 230 -11.67 -0.34 23.72
N TRP A 231 -11.74 0.97 23.57
CA TRP A 231 -10.65 1.89 23.94
C TRP A 231 -10.61 2.23 25.43
N GLY A 232 -11.53 1.68 26.25
CA GLY A 232 -11.63 1.99 27.67
C GLY A 232 -12.10 3.42 27.96
N LEU A 233 -12.77 4.07 27.01
CA LEU A 233 -13.29 5.43 27.12
C LEU A 233 -14.80 5.48 27.41
N ALA A 234 -15.46 4.32 27.45
CA ALA A 234 -16.88 4.20 27.78
C ALA A 234 -17.14 2.88 28.53
N ASP A 235 -18.03 2.92 29.52
CA ASP A 235 -18.35 1.76 30.36
C ASP A 235 -19.16 0.71 29.61
N THR A 236 -20.03 1.13 28.67
CA THR A 236 -20.88 0.22 27.90
C THR A 236 -20.69 0.39 26.39
N PRO A 237 -20.81 -0.69 25.59
CA PRO A 237 -20.72 -0.65 24.14
C PRO A 237 -22.05 -0.26 23.45
N GLU A 238 -23.04 0.17 24.22
CA GLU A 238 -24.43 0.36 23.78
C GLU A 238 -24.68 1.78 23.26
N CYS A 239 -25.54 1.88 22.25
CA CYS A 239 -26.00 3.16 21.75
C CYS A 239 -27.07 3.74 22.68
N LYS A 240 -26.89 4.99 23.12
CA LYS A 240 -27.85 5.69 23.99
C LYS A 240 -29.25 5.86 23.37
N LEU A 241 -29.37 5.81 22.05
CA LEU A 241 -30.63 6.00 21.33
C LEU A 241 -31.41 4.70 21.12
N CYS A 242 -30.72 3.61 20.74
CA CYS A 242 -31.38 2.35 20.38
C CYS A 242 -31.08 1.18 21.33
N GLN A 243 -30.26 1.40 22.37
CA GLN A 243 -29.85 0.42 23.40
C GLN A 243 -29.18 -0.86 22.84
N LYS A 244 -28.94 -0.93 21.53
CA LYS A 244 -28.19 -2.00 20.87
C LYS A 244 -26.72 -1.65 20.83
N ARG A 245 -25.86 -2.64 20.57
CA ARG A 245 -24.42 -2.45 20.40
C ARG A 245 -24.13 -1.40 19.31
N GLY A 246 -23.55 -0.27 19.70
CA GLY A 246 -23.37 0.90 18.84
C GLY A 246 -22.25 0.73 17.83
N LYS A 247 -22.51 0.05 16.71
CA LYS A 247 -21.62 -0.05 15.55
C LYS A 247 -22.05 0.93 14.44
N LEU A 248 -21.16 1.16 13.48
CA LEU A 248 -21.45 1.97 12.28
C LEU A 248 -22.59 1.40 11.42
N GLU A 249 -22.77 0.08 11.40
CA GLU A 249 -23.85 -0.59 10.64
C GLU A 249 -25.24 -0.26 11.20
N SER A 250 -25.35 -0.14 12.53
CA SER A 250 -26.61 0.16 13.22
C SER A 250 -27.11 1.59 13.03
N SER A 251 -26.29 2.52 12.52
CA SER A 251 -26.72 3.90 12.22
C SER A 251 -27.26 4.09 10.80
N ARG A 252 -27.27 3.05 9.96
CA ARG A 252 -27.77 3.12 8.56
C ARG A 252 -29.15 2.48 8.35
N GLY A 253 -29.71 1.81 9.36
CA GLY A 253 -31.00 1.09 9.26
C GLY A 253 -32.22 1.90 9.70
N GLY A 254 -32.22 3.21 9.51
CA GLY A 254 -33.31 4.11 9.91
C GLY A 254 -33.55 5.18 8.86
N ALA A 255 -34.00 4.75 7.68
CA ALA A 255 -34.73 5.54 6.70
C ALA A 255 -35.54 4.58 5.83
#